data_AF-A0A2N3EGK1-F1
#
_entry.id   AF-A0A2N3EGK1-F1
#
_cell.length_a   1.000
_cell.length_b   1.000
_cell.length_c   1.000
_cell.angle_alpha   90.00
_cell.angle_beta   90.00
_cell.angle_gamma   90.00
#
_symmetry.space_group_name_H-M   'P 1'
#
loop_
_entity.id
_entity.type
_entity.pdbx_description
1 polymer ?
#
loop_
_entity_poly.entity_id
_entity_poly.type
_entity_poly.pdbx_seq_one_letter_code
_entity_poly.pdbx_strand_id
1 'polypeptide(L)'
;MPRSSRLAVTVAAAALAALTATAAMSADIFVIGGKPDDAFWSRVKKGAEDAGLIVEAQGGSVTWLGPQNYDNLGVDAAELIRQAIDQGADAIVGPNWVPEAMDPAFAAVVEADSAALALLLEWSRRLKARGDTLSVTGMPDGLKSLSELYGLDEVLPLAG
;
A
#
# COMPACT_ATOMS: atom_id res chain seq x y z
N MET A 1 44.96 -9.88 -37.47
CA MET A 1 44.35 -8.88 -36.56
C MET A 1 42.85 -8.91 -36.77
N PRO A 2 42.04 -8.95 -35.69
CA PRO A 2 40.68 -9.49 -35.68
C PRO A 2 39.61 -8.41 -35.82
N ARG A 3 38.40 -8.79 -36.24
CA ARG A 3 37.13 -8.13 -35.84
C ARG A 3 36.02 -9.19 -35.77
N SER A 4 35.99 -9.91 -34.65
CA SER A 4 34.86 -10.75 -34.25
C SER A 4 33.80 -9.88 -33.58
N SER A 5 32.58 -9.95 -34.11
CA SER A 5 31.37 -9.26 -33.64
C SER A 5 31.02 -9.65 -32.21
N ARG A 6 31.02 -8.68 -31.28
CA ARG A 6 30.48 -8.83 -29.92
C ARG A 6 29.08 -8.23 -29.88
N LEU A 7 28.11 -8.94 -30.44
CA LEU A 7 26.69 -8.65 -30.32
C LEU A 7 25.96 -9.97 -30.04
N ALA A 8 26.37 -10.61 -28.95
CA ALA A 8 25.64 -11.68 -28.31
C ALA A 8 26.10 -11.69 -26.87
N VAL A 9 25.18 -11.89 -25.93
CA VAL A 9 25.38 -11.89 -24.46
C VAL A 9 25.27 -10.51 -23.80
N THR A 10 24.03 -10.03 -23.62
CA THR A 10 23.54 -9.33 -22.39
C THR A 10 22.04 -8.99 -22.52
N VAL A 11 21.17 -10.00 -22.65
CA VAL A 11 19.71 -9.81 -22.41
C VAL A 11 19.14 -10.88 -21.46
N ALA A 12 19.91 -11.89 -21.05
CA ALA A 12 19.39 -13.04 -20.31
C ALA A 12 19.37 -12.91 -18.77
N ALA A 13 19.72 -11.76 -18.18
CA ALA A 13 19.77 -11.62 -16.71
C ALA A 13 18.51 -10.98 -16.08
N ALA A 14 17.67 -10.26 -16.84
CA ALA A 14 16.48 -9.61 -16.29
C ALA A 14 15.22 -10.49 -16.33
N ALA A 15 15.17 -11.53 -17.17
CA ALA A 15 13.98 -12.36 -17.35
C ALA A 15 13.84 -13.52 -16.34
N LEU A 16 14.91 -13.86 -15.60
CA LEU A 16 14.88 -15.02 -14.70
C LEU A 16 14.40 -14.72 -13.27
N ALA A 17 14.23 -13.44 -12.91
CA ALA A 17 13.66 -13.06 -11.61
C ALA A 17 12.11 -13.09 -11.58
N ALA A 18 11.45 -13.33 -12.72
CA ALA A 18 9.99 -13.29 -12.84
C ALA A 18 9.29 -14.63 -12.59
N LEU A 19 10.01 -15.70 -12.21
CA LEU A 19 9.47 -17.08 -12.21
C LEU A 19 9.37 -17.75 -10.83
N THR A 20 9.49 -17.02 -9.70
CA THR A 20 9.35 -17.63 -8.36
C THR A 20 8.44 -16.89 -7.38
N ALA A 21 7.64 -15.92 -7.82
CA ALA A 21 6.67 -15.26 -6.92
C ALA A 21 5.38 -16.09 -6.77
N THR A 22 5.49 -17.28 -6.20
CA THR A 22 4.39 -17.90 -5.45
C THR A 22 4.87 -18.12 -4.03
N ALA A 23 5.21 -17.03 -3.35
CA ALA A 23 4.99 -17.00 -1.92
C ALA A 23 3.50 -16.67 -1.76
N ALA A 24 2.72 -17.64 -1.28
CA ALA A 24 1.47 -17.31 -0.62
C ALA A 24 1.86 -16.40 0.56
N MET A 25 1.72 -15.10 0.37
CA MET A 25 1.94 -14.13 1.43
C MET A 25 0.64 -14.08 2.22
N SER A 26 0.62 -14.80 3.34
CA SER A 26 -0.35 -14.55 4.40
C SER A 26 -0.11 -13.13 4.87
N ALA A 27 -0.98 -12.20 4.44
CA ALA A 27 -0.91 -10.80 4.81
C ALA A 27 -2.03 -10.46 5.80
N ASP A 28 -1.69 -9.82 6.91
CA ASP A 28 -2.62 -9.27 7.88
C ASP A 28 -2.89 -7.80 7.56
N ILE A 29 -4.02 -7.56 6.87
CA ILE A 29 -4.42 -6.24 6.39
C ILE A 29 -5.41 -5.62 7.38
N PHE A 30 -5.12 -4.43 7.86
CA PHE A 30 -6.02 -3.67 8.71
C PHE A 30 -6.66 -2.53 7.92
N VAL A 31 -7.99 -2.47 7.98
CA VAL A 31 -8.77 -1.41 7.36
C VAL A 31 -9.35 -0.52 8.45
N ILE A 32 -8.85 0.71 8.53
CA ILE A 32 -9.38 1.76 9.38
C ILE A 32 -10.57 2.37 8.65
N GLY A 33 -11.72 2.40 9.29
CA GLY A 33 -12.90 3.04 8.73
C GLY A 33 -13.85 3.54 9.79
N GLY A 34 -15.00 4.04 9.37
CA GLY A 34 -15.98 4.60 10.29
C GLY A 34 -16.73 3.53 11.09
N LYS A 35 -17.71 4.00 11.85
CA LYS A 35 -18.53 3.14 12.72
C LYS A 35 -19.19 2.01 11.92
N PRO A 36 -19.16 0.75 12.41
CA PRO A 36 -19.74 -0.39 11.67
C PRO A 36 -21.25 -0.31 11.43
N ASP A 37 -21.99 0.44 12.25
CA ASP A 37 -23.44 0.67 12.18
C ASP A 37 -23.84 1.93 11.37
N ASP A 38 -22.87 2.69 10.85
CA ASP A 38 -23.11 3.78 9.91
C ASP A 38 -23.40 3.23 8.51
N ALA A 39 -24.49 3.68 7.89
CA ALA A 39 -24.95 3.16 6.60
C ALA A 39 -23.89 3.23 5.48
N PHE A 40 -23.06 4.28 5.44
CA PHE A 40 -21.97 4.37 4.46
C PHE A 40 -20.87 3.35 4.81
N TRP A 41 -20.42 3.34 6.05
CA TRP A 41 -19.29 2.52 6.48
C TRP A 41 -19.62 1.02 6.56
N SER A 42 -20.86 0.62 6.83
CA SER A 42 -21.27 -0.79 6.69
C SER A 42 -21.08 -1.30 5.26
N ARG A 43 -21.27 -0.45 4.24
CA ARG A 43 -21.05 -0.83 2.83
C ARG A 43 -19.56 -0.94 2.50
N VAL A 44 -18.75 0.00 2.97
CA VAL A 44 -17.29 -0.03 2.78
C VAL A 44 -16.69 -1.23 3.49
N LYS A 45 -17.09 -1.48 4.74
CA LYS A 45 -16.70 -2.65 5.53
C LYS A 45 -17.05 -3.94 4.80
N LYS A 46 -18.28 -4.06 4.28
CA LYS A 46 -18.66 -5.23 3.48
C LYS A 46 -17.74 -5.44 2.28
N GLY A 47 -17.38 -4.38 1.55
CA GLY A 47 -16.44 -4.49 0.44
C GLY A 47 -15.04 -4.93 0.86
N ALA A 48 -14.55 -4.44 2.01
CA ALA A 48 -13.28 -4.88 2.59
C ALA A 48 -13.31 -6.35 3.00
N GLU A 49 -14.38 -6.80 3.66
CA GLU A 49 -14.57 -8.20 4.05
C GLU A 49 -14.73 -9.12 2.84
N ASP A 50 -15.49 -8.71 1.82
CA ASP A 50 -15.65 -9.48 0.58
C ASP A 50 -14.29 -9.62 -0.15
N ALA A 51 -13.42 -8.60 -0.11
CA ALA A 51 -12.04 -8.70 -0.61
C ALA A 51 -11.16 -9.59 0.28
N GLY A 52 -11.42 -9.59 1.60
CA GLY A 52 -10.76 -10.42 2.59
C GLY A 52 -10.89 -11.92 2.33
N LEU A 53 -11.97 -12.37 1.69
CA LEU A 53 -12.12 -13.78 1.29
C LEU A 53 -10.97 -14.29 0.40
N ILE A 54 -10.39 -13.42 -0.44
CA ILE A 54 -9.24 -13.77 -1.29
C ILE A 54 -7.96 -13.86 -0.46
N VAL A 55 -7.81 -12.95 0.51
CA VAL A 55 -6.67 -12.90 1.43
C VAL A 55 -6.68 -14.11 2.36
N GLU A 56 -7.84 -14.45 2.91
CA GLU A 56 -8.07 -15.66 3.73
C GLU A 56 -7.75 -16.93 2.97
N ALA A 57 -8.14 -17.02 1.68
CA ALA A 57 -7.80 -18.15 0.83
C ALA A 57 -6.27 -18.32 0.63
N GLN A 58 -5.48 -17.28 0.91
CA GLN A 58 -4.02 -17.27 0.85
C GLN A 58 -3.37 -17.37 2.25
N GLY A 59 -4.18 -17.52 3.30
CA GLY A 59 -3.73 -17.68 4.69
C GLY A 59 -3.66 -16.39 5.51
N GLY A 60 -3.94 -15.23 4.92
CA GLY A 60 -3.93 -13.94 5.61
C GLY A 60 -5.29 -13.54 6.18
N SER A 61 -5.42 -12.26 6.56
CA SER A 61 -6.65 -11.70 7.14
C SER A 61 -6.93 -10.28 6.68
N VAL A 62 -8.21 -9.88 6.75
CA VAL A 62 -8.62 -8.47 6.65
C VAL A 62 -9.41 -8.10 7.90
N THR A 63 -8.88 -7.19 8.71
CA THR A 63 -9.48 -6.76 9.98
C THR A 63 -9.99 -5.34 9.87
N TRP A 64 -11.28 -5.13 10.19
CA TRP A 64 -11.88 -3.80 10.27
C TRP A 64 -11.70 -3.19 11.65
N LEU A 65 -11.14 -1.99 11.71
CA LEU A 65 -11.08 -1.18 12.93
C LEU A 65 -11.89 0.11 12.72
N GLY A 66 -12.84 0.37 13.61
CA GLY A 66 -13.65 1.58 13.57
C GLY A 66 -13.90 2.18 14.95
N PRO A 67 -14.12 3.51 15.04
CA PRO A 67 -14.28 4.19 16.32
C PRO A 67 -15.65 3.87 16.94
N GLN A 68 -15.80 4.11 18.25
CA GLN A 68 -17.06 3.88 18.96
C GLN A 68 -18.13 4.95 18.66
N ASN A 69 -17.66 6.20 18.47
CA ASN A 69 -18.43 7.39 18.10
C ASN A 69 -17.54 8.31 17.25
N TYR A 70 -18.03 9.50 16.92
CA TYR A 70 -17.30 10.47 16.10
C TYR A 70 -16.90 11.73 16.88
N ASP A 71 -17.00 11.71 18.22
CA ASP A 71 -16.81 12.90 19.06
C ASP A 71 -15.34 13.34 19.10
N ASN A 72 -14.40 12.40 18.94
CA ASN A 72 -12.95 12.62 18.98
C ASN A 72 -12.23 11.97 17.77
N LEU A 73 -12.87 12.04 16.60
CA LEU A 73 -12.53 11.24 15.41
C LEU A 73 -11.04 11.19 15.06
N GLY A 74 -10.34 12.34 15.06
CA GLY A 74 -8.93 12.39 14.67
C GLY A 74 -8.02 11.59 15.59
N VAL A 75 -8.17 11.78 16.90
CA VAL A 75 -7.35 11.08 17.90
C VAL A 75 -7.74 9.61 17.97
N ASP A 76 -9.04 9.30 17.94
CA ASP A 76 -9.51 7.92 17.99
C ASP A 76 -9.06 7.14 16.74
N ALA A 77 -9.15 7.73 15.54
CA ALA A 77 -8.68 7.09 14.31
C ALA A 77 -7.15 6.90 14.31
N ALA A 78 -6.40 7.87 14.83
CA ALA A 78 -4.95 7.73 15.01
C ALA A 78 -4.61 6.56 15.94
N GLU A 79 -5.40 6.33 16.99
CA GLU A 79 -5.20 5.20 17.90
C GLU A 79 -5.54 3.86 17.24
N LEU A 80 -6.55 3.79 16.39
CA LEU A 80 -6.83 2.58 15.59
C LEU A 80 -5.68 2.24 14.63
N ILE A 81 -5.02 3.24 14.05
CA ILE A 81 -3.81 3.03 13.23
C ILE A 81 -2.68 2.46 14.09
N ARG A 82 -2.41 3.04 15.26
CA ARG A 82 -1.38 2.49 16.18
C ARG A 82 -1.71 1.09 16.64
N GLN A 83 -2.97 0.83 16.96
CA GLN A 83 -3.46 -0.50 17.29
C GLN A 83 -3.21 -1.51 16.16
N ALA A 84 -3.36 -1.12 14.89
CA ALA A 84 -3.04 -1.99 13.76
C ALA A 84 -1.53 -2.27 13.68
N ILE A 85 -0.69 -1.24 13.88
CA ILE A 85 0.77 -1.39 13.95
C ILE A 85 1.18 -2.35 15.08
N ASP A 86 0.64 -2.16 16.28
CA ASP A 86 0.94 -3.00 17.46
C ASP A 86 0.48 -4.45 17.29
N GLN A 87 -0.53 -4.70 16.46
CA GLN A 87 -0.99 -6.04 16.09
C GLN A 87 -0.14 -6.68 14.98
N GLY A 88 0.85 -5.97 14.43
CA GLY A 88 1.73 -6.47 13.38
C GLY A 88 1.11 -6.41 11.99
N ALA A 89 0.33 -5.37 11.67
CA ALA A 89 -0.24 -5.18 10.35
C ALA A 89 0.83 -5.20 9.24
N ASP A 90 0.64 -6.01 8.21
CA ASP A 90 1.44 -5.98 6.97
C ASP A 90 1.01 -4.83 6.06
N ALA A 91 -0.26 -4.43 6.14
CA ALA A 91 -0.80 -3.28 5.44
C ALA A 91 -1.88 -2.59 6.26
N ILE A 92 -1.87 -1.26 6.23
CA ILE A 92 -2.92 -0.43 6.85
C ILE A 92 -3.55 0.44 5.76
N VAL A 93 -4.87 0.35 5.61
CA VAL A 93 -5.65 1.17 4.68
C VAL A 93 -6.64 1.96 5.49
N GLY A 94 -6.63 3.28 5.36
CA GLY A 94 -7.56 4.13 6.10
C GLY A 94 -7.79 5.47 5.43
N PRO A 95 -8.93 6.12 5.71
CA PRO A 95 -9.11 7.53 5.39
C PRO A 95 -8.17 8.38 6.23
N ASN A 96 -7.81 9.56 5.74
CA ASN A 96 -7.13 10.58 6.52
C ASN A 96 -8.10 11.75 6.77
N TRP A 97 -8.96 11.61 7.78
CA TRP A 97 -10.02 12.60 8.06
C TRP A 97 -9.52 13.86 8.76
N VAL A 98 -8.53 13.71 9.64
CA VAL A 98 -7.93 14.79 10.42
C VAL A 98 -6.41 14.65 10.34
N PRO A 99 -5.78 15.17 9.25
CA PRO A 99 -4.36 14.99 8.99
C PRO A 99 -3.47 15.38 10.18
N GLU A 100 -3.79 16.47 10.87
CA GLU A 100 -2.99 16.95 12.00
C GLU A 100 -2.91 15.93 13.15
N ALA A 101 -3.93 15.08 13.31
CA ALA A 101 -3.97 14.04 14.33
C ALA A 101 -3.49 12.68 13.81
N MET A 102 -3.74 12.37 12.54
CA MET A 102 -3.57 11.04 11.96
C MET A 102 -2.22 10.85 11.26
N ASP A 103 -1.65 11.90 10.67
CA ASP A 103 -0.37 11.82 9.94
C ASP A 103 0.77 11.27 10.81
N PRO A 104 0.92 11.64 12.11
CA PRO A 104 1.94 11.04 12.96
C PRO A 104 1.75 9.54 13.17
N ALA A 105 0.51 9.03 13.14
CA ALA A 105 0.24 7.60 13.26
C ALA A 105 0.55 6.85 11.95
N PHE A 106 0.20 7.41 10.79
CA PHE A 106 0.60 6.84 9.50
C PHE A 106 2.11 6.86 9.30
N ALA A 107 2.78 7.95 9.69
CA ALA A 107 4.23 8.09 9.59
C ALA A 107 5.01 7.11 10.51
N ALA A 108 4.34 6.47 11.47
CA ALA A 108 4.93 5.41 12.28
C ALA A 108 5.07 4.09 11.49
N VAL A 109 4.43 3.96 10.32
CA VAL A 109 4.69 2.87 9.38
C VAL A 109 5.99 3.16 8.64
N VAL A 110 7.07 2.50 9.07
CA VAL A 110 8.42 2.72 8.54
C VAL A 110 8.88 1.66 7.56
N GLU A 111 8.25 0.48 7.59
CA GLU A 111 8.56 -0.63 6.69
C GLU A 111 7.56 -0.67 5.54
N ALA A 112 8.09 -0.67 4.32
CA ALA A 112 7.32 -0.86 3.09
C ALA A 112 8.23 -1.47 2.02
N ASP A 113 7.69 -2.36 1.20
CA ASP A 113 8.43 -3.07 0.17
C ASP A 113 7.97 -2.68 -1.26
N SER A 114 8.39 -3.47 -2.24
CA SER A 114 8.04 -3.24 -3.64
C SER A 114 6.55 -3.47 -3.97
N ALA A 115 5.78 -4.14 -3.12
CA ALA A 115 4.35 -4.29 -3.30
C ALA A 115 3.61 -2.95 -3.15
N ALA A 116 4.08 -2.08 -2.24
CA ALA A 116 3.57 -0.72 -2.11
C ALA A 116 3.80 0.10 -3.39
N LEU A 117 4.99 0.00 -4.00
CA LEU A 117 5.28 0.67 -5.28
C LEU A 117 4.40 0.14 -6.42
N ALA A 118 4.20 -1.18 -6.49
CA ALA A 118 3.33 -1.79 -7.49
C ALA A 118 1.88 -1.27 -7.40
N LEU A 119 1.36 -1.10 -6.19
CA LEU A 119 0.04 -0.53 -5.95
C LEU A 119 -0.05 0.93 -6.41
N LEU A 120 0.94 1.76 -6.06
CA LEU A 120 1.00 3.16 -6.49
C LEU A 120 1.07 3.30 -8.02
N LEU A 121 1.83 2.43 -8.69
CA LEU A 121 1.92 2.39 -10.15
C LEU A 121 0.58 2.02 -10.80
N GLU A 122 -0.11 1.01 -10.26
CA GLU A 122 -1.42 0.60 -10.76
C GLU A 122 -2.47 1.72 -10.57
N TRP A 123 -2.45 2.41 -9.44
CA TRP A 123 -3.30 3.58 -9.21
C TRP A 123 -2.97 4.72 -10.18
N SER A 124 -1.69 5.06 -10.33
CA SER A 124 -1.22 6.08 -11.29
C SER A 124 -1.70 5.77 -12.71
N ARG A 125 -1.57 4.51 -13.14
CA ARG A 125 -2.04 4.04 -14.46
C ARG A 125 -3.55 4.20 -14.63
N ARG A 126 -4.35 3.78 -13.64
CA ARG A 126 -5.82 3.88 -13.68
C ARG A 126 -6.31 5.32 -13.65
N LEU A 127 -5.68 6.17 -12.83
CA LEU A 127 -6.01 7.59 -12.72
C LEU A 127 -5.70 8.31 -14.04
N LYS A 128 -4.50 8.10 -14.61
CA LYS A 128 -4.11 8.65 -15.92
C LYS A 128 -5.09 8.25 -17.03
N ALA A 129 -5.56 7.00 -17.04
CA ALA A 129 -6.54 6.55 -18.03
C ALA A 129 -7.90 7.28 -17.94
N ARG A 130 -8.21 7.92 -16.81
CA ARG A 130 -9.40 8.75 -16.60
C ARG A 130 -9.13 10.25 -16.72
N GLY A 131 -7.88 10.67 -16.92
CA GLY A 131 -7.47 12.07 -16.88
C GLY A 131 -7.23 12.62 -15.47
N ASP A 132 -7.17 11.75 -14.45
CA ASP A 132 -6.89 12.12 -13.07
C ASP A 132 -5.39 11.97 -12.75
N THR A 133 -4.95 12.56 -11.64
CA THR A 133 -3.57 12.45 -11.12
C THR A 133 -3.54 11.83 -9.73
N LEU A 134 -2.46 11.10 -9.42
CA LEU A 134 -2.13 10.64 -8.08
C LEU A 134 -1.27 11.69 -7.37
N SER A 135 -1.35 11.78 -6.04
CA SER A 135 -0.40 12.52 -5.20
C SER A 135 0.04 11.60 -4.07
N VAL A 136 1.34 11.49 -3.82
CA VAL A 136 1.90 10.66 -2.75
C VAL A 136 2.64 11.57 -1.77
N THR A 137 2.28 11.50 -0.49
CA THR A 137 2.88 12.30 0.60
C THR A 137 3.33 11.38 1.73
N GLY A 138 4.33 11.81 2.52
CA GLY A 138 4.76 11.05 3.71
C GLY A 138 5.41 9.70 3.38
N MET A 139 6.02 9.56 2.20
CA MET A 139 6.62 8.30 1.77
C MET A 139 7.82 7.91 2.67
N PRO A 140 7.90 6.68 3.21
CA PRO A 140 9.04 6.24 4.01
C PRO A 140 10.34 6.21 3.20
N ASP A 141 11.47 6.44 3.86
CA ASP A 141 12.78 6.55 3.19
C ASP A 141 13.22 5.25 2.50
N GLY A 142 12.84 4.09 3.06
CA GLY A 142 13.05 2.81 2.40
C GLY A 142 12.31 2.71 1.06
N LEU A 143 11.08 3.22 1.01
CA LEU A 143 10.27 3.22 -0.21
C LEU A 143 10.80 4.23 -1.23
N LYS A 144 11.30 5.40 -0.79
CA LYS A 144 12.01 6.36 -1.66
C LYS A 144 13.24 5.71 -2.31
N SER A 145 14.05 5.02 -1.51
CA SER A 145 15.23 4.31 -2.00
C SER A 145 14.87 3.22 -3.02
N LEU A 146 13.76 2.50 -2.81
CA LEU A 146 13.27 1.51 -3.78
C LEU A 146 12.74 2.16 -5.07
N SER A 147 12.06 3.31 -4.97
CA SER A 147 11.62 4.09 -6.14
C SER A 147 12.82 4.48 -7.02
N GLU A 148 13.86 5.05 -6.40
CA GLU A 148 15.09 5.47 -7.09
C GLU A 148 15.80 4.25 -7.71
N LEU A 149 15.93 3.16 -6.95
CA LEU A 149 16.56 1.92 -7.43
C LEU A 149 15.86 1.35 -8.67
N TYR A 150 14.53 1.48 -8.74
CA TYR A 150 13.72 1.01 -9.87
C TYR A 150 13.50 2.08 -10.94
N GLY A 151 14.04 3.30 -10.76
CA GLY A 151 13.89 4.42 -11.71
C GLY A 151 12.45 4.89 -11.87
N LEU A 152 11.67 4.89 -10.79
CA LEU A 152 10.23 5.24 -10.81
C LEU A 152 9.95 6.73 -10.56
N ASP A 153 10.98 7.54 -10.34
CA ASP A 153 10.87 8.92 -9.88
C ASP A 153 10.17 9.83 -10.89
N GLU A 154 10.27 9.51 -12.20
CA GLU A 154 9.55 10.22 -13.27
C GLU A 154 8.12 9.71 -13.48
N VAL A 155 7.78 8.54 -12.92
CA VAL A 155 6.49 7.86 -13.12
C VAL A 155 5.55 8.10 -11.94
N LEU A 156 6.10 8.12 -10.72
CA LEU A 156 5.39 8.33 -9.48
C LEU A 156 5.38 9.82 -9.11
N PRO A 157 4.21 10.44 -8.89
CA PRO A 157 4.10 11.84 -8.49
C PRO A 157 4.37 11.98 -6.98
N LEU A 158 5.65 11.88 -6.62
CA LEU A 158 6.11 12.09 -5.25
C LEU A 158 5.99 13.59 -4.92
N ALA A 159 5.24 13.93 -3.87
CA ALA A 159 5.35 15.26 -3.28
C ALA A 159 6.70 15.35 -2.56
N GLY A 160 7.43 16.44 -2.81
CA GLY A 160 8.68 16.74 -2.12
C GLY A 160 8.50 17.03 -0.64
#